data_AF-A0A323T759-F1
#
_entry.id   AF-A0A323T759-F1
#
_cell.length_a   1.000
_cell.length_b   1.000
_cell.length_c   1.000
_cell.angle_alpha   90.00
_cell.angle_beta   90.00
_cell.angle_gamma   90.00
#
_symmetry.space_group_name_H-M   'P 1'
#
loop_
_entity.id
_entity.type
_entity.pdbx_description
1 polymer ?
#
loop_
_entity_poly.entity_id
_entity_poly.type
_entity_poly.pdbx_seq_one_letter_code
_entity_poly.pdbx_strand_id
1 'polypeptide(L)'
;MKKFAIICIMMMLIPSIIGCAVLDDSGSKQPDYEDTKQMVVDMLQTEEGKKAIQDVLKEEEMKEQLLMEQDFIKETIQQTLASEDGKEYWQKVMQNPEFAKTFAESMQEENEKLLKGLMKDPDYQGMMLDIMKDPEMEKNSVELMKTKEYRKEITNVVTEAMESPLFVARVYELLQNIAKEELKSSEDDQASQSGGNTEEEPPDDEESESMGSMG
;
A
#
# COMPACT_ATOMS: atom_id res chain seq x y z
N MET A 1 -68.35 20.44 55.61
CA MET A 1 -67.88 20.62 56.99
C MET A 1 -67.85 19.35 57.85
N LYS A 2 -68.65 18.29 57.58
CA LYS A 2 -68.56 17.03 58.34
C LYS A 2 -67.29 16.19 58.06
N LYS A 3 -66.66 16.33 56.89
CA LYS A 3 -65.42 15.61 56.53
C LYS A 3 -64.15 16.17 57.19
N PHE A 4 -64.15 17.46 57.56
CA PHE A 4 -63.04 18.09 58.29
C PHE A 4 -63.07 17.75 59.80
N ALA A 5 -64.27 17.54 60.37
CA ALA A 5 -64.40 17.12 61.78
C ALA A 5 -63.91 15.68 62.03
N ILE A 6 -64.00 14.80 61.03
CA ILE A 6 -63.54 13.40 61.12
C ILE A 6 -61.99 13.33 61.06
N ILE A 7 -61.36 14.20 60.29
CA ILE A 7 -59.89 14.28 60.15
C ILE A 7 -59.24 14.81 61.45
N CYS A 8 -59.86 15.77 62.14
CA CYS A 8 -59.34 16.26 63.42
C CYS A 8 -59.51 15.26 64.58
N ILE A 9 -60.53 14.40 64.56
CA ILE A 9 -60.73 13.36 65.58
C ILE A 9 -59.79 12.16 65.38
N MET A 10 -59.43 11.84 64.13
CA MET A 10 -58.51 10.74 63.82
C MET A 10 -57.03 11.09 64.11
N MET A 11 -56.66 12.37 64.04
CA MET A 11 -55.29 12.84 64.32
C MET A 11 -54.96 12.92 65.82
N MET A 12 -55.96 12.89 66.69
CA MET A 12 -55.79 12.95 68.16
C MET A 12 -55.74 11.56 68.83
N LEU A 13 -56.01 10.49 68.08
CA LEU A 13 -56.15 9.12 68.61
C LEU A 13 -54.93 8.21 68.38
N ILE A 14 -53.86 8.72 67.77
CA ILE A 14 -52.68 7.93 67.36
C ILE A 14 -51.50 7.91 68.36
N PRO A 15 -51.34 8.78 69.39
CA PRO A 15 -50.21 8.61 70.32
C PRO A 15 -50.42 7.54 71.42
N SER A 16 -51.57 6.88 71.52
CA SER A 16 -51.86 5.91 72.60
C SER A 16 -51.34 4.47 72.37
N ILE A 17 -50.43 4.23 71.42
CA ILE A 17 -49.78 2.91 71.22
C ILE A 17 -48.29 2.92 71.61
N ILE A 18 -47.74 4.05 72.09
CA ILE A 18 -46.43 4.03 72.77
C ILE A 18 -46.66 3.70 74.26
N GLY A 19 -47.08 2.46 74.48
CA GLY A 19 -47.08 1.80 75.78
C GLY A 19 -46.14 0.61 75.69
N CYS A 20 -44.85 0.84 75.89
CA CYS A 20 -43.94 -0.22 76.33
C CYS A 20 -43.35 0.23 77.67
N ALA A 21 -43.70 -0.54 78.69
CA ALA A 21 -43.27 -0.35 80.06
C ALA A 21 -41.74 -0.35 80.15
N VAL A 22 -41.22 0.54 80.99
CA VAL A 22 -39.89 0.41 81.59
C VAL A 22 -39.92 -0.82 82.48
N LEU A 23 -39.27 -1.90 82.06
CA LEU A 23 -38.85 -3.03 82.90
C LEU A 23 -37.54 -3.60 82.33
N ASP A 24 -36.54 -3.61 83.21
CA ASP A 24 -35.23 -4.26 83.18
C ASP A 24 -34.17 -3.86 82.13
N ASP A 25 -33.18 -3.13 82.68
CA ASP A 25 -31.74 -3.39 82.59
C ASP A 25 -31.30 -4.52 81.65
N SER A 26 -30.88 -4.14 80.44
CA SER A 26 -29.86 -4.83 79.63
C SER A 26 -29.43 -3.95 78.46
N GLY A 27 -28.33 -3.21 78.66
CA GLY A 27 -27.36 -2.81 77.63
C GLY A 27 -27.89 -2.37 76.26
N SER A 28 -28.18 -1.08 76.13
CA SER A 28 -28.11 -0.36 74.85
C SER A 28 -26.67 -0.36 74.32
N LYS A 29 -26.31 -1.34 73.50
CA LYS A 29 -25.29 -1.16 72.45
C LYS A 29 -26.02 -1.08 71.12
N GLN A 30 -26.25 0.14 70.67
CA GLN A 30 -26.36 0.41 69.24
C GLN A 30 -25.18 -0.31 68.57
N PRO A 31 -25.38 -1.14 67.53
CA PRO A 31 -24.27 -1.87 66.93
C PRO A 31 -23.18 -0.86 66.56
N ASP A 32 -21.95 -1.14 67.00
CA ASP A 32 -20.81 -0.28 66.74
C ASP A 32 -20.71 -0.10 65.22
N TYR A 33 -20.57 1.14 64.76
CA TYR A 33 -20.58 1.43 63.32
C TYR A 33 -19.46 0.66 62.62
N GLU A 34 -18.34 0.46 63.32
CA GLU A 34 -17.21 -0.36 62.87
C GLU A 34 -17.57 -1.86 62.81
N ASP A 35 -18.32 -2.40 63.76
CA ASP A 35 -18.76 -3.81 63.74
C ASP A 35 -19.76 -4.06 62.59
N THR A 36 -20.65 -3.10 62.33
CA THR A 36 -21.61 -3.18 61.21
C THR A 36 -20.89 -3.05 59.87
N LYS A 37 -19.90 -2.18 59.77
CA LYS A 37 -19.06 -2.00 58.58
C LYS A 37 -18.24 -3.26 58.29
N GLN A 38 -17.63 -3.86 59.31
CA GLN A 38 -16.87 -5.10 59.16
C GLN A 38 -17.80 -6.23 58.70
N MET A 39 -18.99 -6.35 59.28
CA MET A 39 -19.99 -7.33 58.85
C MET A 39 -20.42 -7.15 57.38
N VAL A 40 -20.60 -5.91 56.90
CA VAL A 40 -20.94 -5.64 55.50
C VAL A 40 -19.76 -5.96 54.57
N VAL A 41 -18.53 -5.61 54.94
CA VAL A 41 -17.33 -5.96 54.16
C VAL A 41 -17.16 -7.48 54.08
N ASP A 42 -17.35 -8.18 55.19
CA ASP A 42 -17.26 -9.64 55.24
C ASP A 42 -18.35 -10.28 54.37
N MET A 43 -19.58 -9.76 54.39
CA MET A 43 -20.67 -10.20 53.50
C MET A 43 -20.34 -10.00 52.03
N LEU A 44 -19.72 -8.88 51.65
CA LEU A 44 -19.30 -8.64 50.26
C LEU A 44 -18.15 -9.57 49.84
N GLN A 45 -17.30 -9.97 50.78
CA GLN A 45 -16.17 -10.87 50.54
C GLN A 45 -16.56 -12.36 50.56
N THR A 46 -17.73 -12.73 51.09
CA THR A 46 -18.21 -14.11 51.01
C THR A 46 -18.51 -14.53 49.58
N GLU A 47 -18.50 -15.84 49.34
CA GLU A 47 -18.82 -16.41 48.03
C GLU A 47 -20.24 -16.05 47.57
N GLU A 48 -21.16 -15.84 48.52
CA GLU A 48 -22.53 -15.39 48.24
C GLU A 48 -22.57 -13.93 47.81
N GLY A 49 -21.80 -13.04 48.46
CA GLY A 49 -21.64 -11.64 48.07
C GLY A 49 -21.01 -11.49 46.68
N LYS A 50 -19.91 -12.21 46.42
CA LYS A 50 -19.29 -12.25 45.09
C LYS A 50 -20.23 -12.75 44.01
N LYS A 51 -21.00 -13.82 44.29
CA LYS A 51 -21.97 -14.38 43.35
C LYS A 51 -23.13 -13.44 43.09
N ALA A 52 -23.64 -12.75 44.11
CA ALA A 52 -24.69 -11.75 43.95
C ALA A 52 -24.22 -10.57 43.09
N ILE A 53 -23.00 -10.06 43.31
CA ILE A 53 -22.40 -9.03 42.45
C ILE A 53 -22.23 -9.56 41.02
N GLN A 54 -21.76 -10.79 40.85
CA GLN A 54 -21.59 -11.40 39.54
C GLN A 54 -22.93 -11.57 38.80
N ASP A 55 -24.02 -11.87 39.51
CA ASP A 55 -25.34 -12.01 38.92
C ASP A 55 -25.92 -10.64 38.53
N VAL A 56 -25.70 -9.60 39.34
CA VAL A 56 -26.04 -8.21 38.99
C VAL A 56 -25.22 -7.72 37.80
N LEU A 57 -23.92 -8.02 37.73
CA LEU A 57 -23.07 -7.70 36.58
C LEU A 57 -23.42 -8.49 35.32
N LYS A 58 -24.23 -9.55 35.40
CA LYS A 58 -24.74 -10.24 34.22
C LYS A 58 -25.95 -9.54 33.61
N GLU A 59 -26.66 -8.72 34.38
CA GLU A 59 -27.80 -7.94 33.91
C GLU A 59 -27.34 -6.94 32.83
N GLU A 60 -28.08 -6.84 31.73
CA GLU A 60 -27.69 -6.03 30.57
C GLU A 60 -27.59 -4.54 30.94
N GLU A 61 -28.51 -4.03 31.77
CA GLU A 61 -28.52 -2.64 32.22
C GLU A 61 -27.23 -2.28 33.00
N MET A 62 -26.76 -3.19 33.86
CA MET A 62 -25.51 -3.00 34.61
C MET A 62 -24.27 -3.14 33.73
N LYS A 63 -24.28 -4.05 32.75
CA LYS A 63 -23.18 -4.15 31.76
C LYS A 63 -23.09 -2.91 30.91
N GLU A 64 -24.21 -2.40 30.40
CA GLU A 64 -24.24 -1.18 29.61
C GLU A 64 -23.69 0.00 30.41
N GLN A 65 -24.09 0.15 31.68
CA GLN A 65 -23.60 1.23 32.53
C GLN A 65 -22.09 1.12 32.85
N LEU A 66 -21.56 -0.10 33.01
CA LEU A 66 -20.12 -0.33 33.20
C LEU A 66 -19.32 -0.10 31.90
N LEU A 67 -19.89 -0.48 30.76
CA LEU A 67 -19.32 -0.27 29.42
C LEU A 67 -19.46 1.20 28.95
N MET A 68 -20.12 2.07 29.70
CA MET A 68 -20.22 3.49 29.38
C MET A 68 -19.03 4.33 29.86
N GLU A 69 -18.03 3.74 30.54
CA GLU A 69 -16.75 4.39 30.80
C GLU A 69 -15.95 4.56 29.48
N GLN A 70 -16.37 5.54 28.68
CA GLN A 70 -15.85 5.75 27.33
C GLN A 70 -14.36 6.04 27.29
N ASP A 71 -13.81 6.72 28.31
CA ASP A 71 -12.39 7.08 28.34
C ASP A 71 -11.51 5.84 28.51
N PHE A 72 -11.85 4.94 29.43
CA PHE A 72 -11.12 3.69 29.64
C PHE A 72 -11.21 2.77 28.42
N ILE A 73 -12.40 2.64 27.81
CA ILE A 73 -12.59 1.82 26.60
C ILE A 73 -11.82 2.40 25.43
N LYS A 74 -11.89 3.71 25.21
CA LYS A 74 -11.17 4.38 24.13
C LYS A 74 -9.66 4.24 24.30
N GLU A 75 -9.14 4.46 25.50
CA GLU A 75 -7.72 4.30 25.82
C GLU A 75 -7.29 2.85 25.60
N THR A 76 -8.07 1.88 26.10
CA THR A 76 -7.77 0.45 25.92
C THR A 76 -7.78 0.06 24.44
N ILE A 77 -8.75 0.52 23.66
CA ILE A 77 -8.81 0.25 22.21
C ILE A 77 -7.61 0.88 21.50
N GLN A 78 -7.28 2.14 21.82
CA GLN A 78 -6.12 2.82 21.22
C GLN A 78 -4.81 2.10 21.56
N GLN A 79 -4.61 1.76 22.83
CA GLN A 79 -3.41 1.04 23.28
C GLN A 79 -3.34 -0.35 22.66
N THR A 80 -4.45 -1.08 22.63
CA THR A 80 -4.49 -2.44 22.06
C THR A 80 -4.23 -2.42 20.56
N LEU A 81 -4.88 -1.52 19.80
CA LEU A 81 -4.68 -1.43 18.35
C LEU A 81 -3.30 -0.91 17.96
N ALA A 82 -2.69 -0.04 18.77
CA ALA A 82 -1.35 0.50 18.53
C ALA A 82 -0.23 -0.40 19.08
N SER A 83 -0.55 -1.37 19.93
CA SER A 83 0.41 -2.32 20.50
C SER A 83 0.99 -3.25 19.44
N GLU A 84 2.12 -3.90 19.77
CA GLU A 84 2.70 -4.94 18.92
C GLU A 84 1.75 -6.13 18.72
N ASP A 85 0.99 -6.51 19.76
CA ASP A 85 -0.03 -7.56 19.67
C ASP A 85 -1.13 -7.18 18.68
N GLY A 86 -1.53 -5.91 18.65
CA GLY A 86 -2.47 -5.35 17.68
C GLY A 86 -1.94 -5.42 16.25
N LYS A 87 -0.66 -5.07 16.03
CA LYS A 87 -0.01 -5.20 14.73
C LYS A 87 0.04 -6.66 14.26
N GLU A 88 0.42 -7.58 15.13
CA GLU A 88 0.46 -9.01 14.82
C GLU A 88 -0.94 -9.55 14.49
N TYR A 89 -1.97 -9.12 15.23
CA TYR A 89 -3.36 -9.43 14.94
C TYR A 89 -3.77 -8.95 13.55
N TRP A 90 -3.50 -7.68 13.21
CA TRP A 90 -3.80 -7.14 11.88
C TRP A 90 -3.05 -7.89 10.77
N GLN A 91 -1.78 -8.25 10.98
CA GLN A 91 -1.03 -9.05 10.01
C GLN A 91 -1.67 -10.43 9.77
N LYS A 92 -2.13 -11.11 10.83
CA LYS A 92 -2.81 -12.41 10.72
C LYS A 92 -4.17 -12.28 10.05
N VAL A 93 -4.95 -11.27 10.41
CA VAL A 93 -6.28 -11.05 9.85
C VAL A 93 -6.22 -10.63 8.38
N MET A 94 -5.23 -9.83 7.99
CA MET A 94 -5.01 -9.45 6.58
C MET A 94 -4.57 -10.62 5.70
N GLN A 95 -4.06 -11.72 6.27
CA GLN A 95 -3.76 -12.94 5.52
C GLN A 95 -5.02 -13.77 5.24
N ASN A 96 -6.14 -13.50 5.91
CA ASN A 96 -7.40 -14.16 5.61
C ASN A 96 -7.97 -13.60 4.28
N PRO A 97 -8.18 -14.43 3.24
CA PRO A 97 -8.63 -13.97 1.94
C PRO A 97 -10.01 -13.30 1.93
N GLU A 98 -10.93 -13.75 2.78
CA GLU A 98 -12.28 -13.19 2.89
C GLU A 98 -12.21 -11.78 3.48
N PHE A 99 -11.46 -11.64 4.58
CA PHE A 99 -11.24 -10.34 5.20
C PHE A 99 -10.50 -9.38 4.24
N ALA A 100 -9.40 -9.85 3.64
CA ALA A 100 -8.59 -9.05 2.71
C ALA A 100 -9.41 -8.59 1.50
N LYS A 101 -10.31 -9.45 0.98
CA LYS A 101 -11.21 -9.09 -0.11
C LYS A 101 -12.18 -7.99 0.31
N THR A 102 -12.92 -8.17 1.41
CA THR A 102 -13.88 -7.16 1.87
C THR A 102 -13.18 -5.84 2.21
N PHE A 103 -11.99 -5.91 2.81
CA PHE A 103 -11.19 -4.74 3.11
C PHE A 103 -10.73 -4.02 1.83
N ALA A 104 -10.20 -4.75 0.84
CA ALA A 104 -9.79 -4.19 -0.44
C ALA A 104 -10.97 -3.58 -1.22
N GLU A 105 -12.12 -4.24 -1.24
CA GLU A 105 -13.36 -3.72 -1.84
C GLU A 105 -13.80 -2.42 -1.15
N SER A 106 -13.71 -2.35 0.18
CA SER A 106 -14.06 -1.14 0.94
C SER A 106 -13.15 0.05 0.63
N MET A 107 -11.88 -0.22 0.28
CA MET A 107 -10.89 0.80 -0.02
C MET A 107 -10.75 1.09 -1.52
N GLN A 108 -11.46 0.37 -2.39
CA GLN A 108 -11.23 0.39 -3.83
C GLN A 108 -11.35 1.80 -4.42
N GLU A 109 -12.41 2.53 -4.08
CA GLU A 109 -12.67 3.86 -4.64
C GLU A 109 -11.60 4.89 -4.25
N GLU A 110 -11.24 4.95 -2.96
CA GLU A 110 -10.21 5.87 -2.47
C GLU A 110 -8.81 5.47 -2.97
N ASN A 111 -8.53 4.17 -3.07
CA ASN A 111 -7.27 3.69 -3.63
C ASN A 111 -7.16 4.01 -5.13
N GLU A 112 -8.24 3.87 -5.91
CA GLU A 112 -8.27 4.27 -7.31
C GLU A 112 -8.03 5.77 -7.47
N LYS A 113 -8.67 6.59 -6.62
CA LYS A 113 -8.49 8.04 -6.61
C LYS A 113 -7.06 8.43 -6.23
N LEU A 114 -6.46 7.75 -5.25
CA LEU A 114 -5.07 7.93 -4.88
C LEU A 114 -4.14 7.60 -6.06
N LEU A 115 -4.30 6.43 -6.68
CA LEU A 115 -3.49 6.01 -7.83
C LEU A 115 -3.63 6.98 -9.01
N LYS A 116 -4.85 7.43 -9.32
CA LYS A 116 -5.10 8.46 -10.34
C LYS A 116 -4.48 9.81 -10.00
N GLY A 117 -4.41 10.16 -8.72
CA GLY A 117 -3.69 11.33 -8.23
C GLY A 117 -2.18 11.18 -8.42
N LEU A 118 -1.62 10.06 -7.97
CA LEU A 118 -0.20 9.74 -8.08
C LEU A 118 0.27 9.68 -9.54
N MET A 119 -0.55 9.20 -10.48
CA MET A 119 -0.18 9.26 -11.90
C MET A 119 0.07 10.68 -12.44
N LYS A 120 -0.40 11.72 -11.75
CA LYS A 120 -0.17 13.13 -12.10
C LYS A 120 0.98 13.75 -11.31
N ASP A 121 1.52 13.03 -10.34
CA ASP A 121 2.63 13.45 -9.49
C ASP A 121 3.97 13.19 -10.21
N PRO A 122 4.89 14.16 -10.25
CA PRO A 122 6.15 14.03 -10.99
C PRO A 122 7.07 12.95 -10.42
N ASP A 123 7.08 12.73 -9.10
CA ASP A 123 7.95 11.74 -8.48
C ASP A 123 7.44 10.32 -8.80
N TYR A 124 6.12 10.12 -8.72
CA TYR A 124 5.51 8.86 -9.13
C TYR A 124 5.62 8.59 -10.63
N GLN A 125 5.51 9.62 -11.47
CA GLN A 125 5.81 9.51 -12.90
C GLN A 125 7.26 9.11 -13.16
N GLY A 126 8.22 9.67 -12.40
CA GLY A 126 9.63 9.29 -12.46
C GLY A 126 9.81 7.79 -12.20
N MET A 127 9.22 7.29 -11.10
CA MET A 127 9.25 5.85 -10.78
C MET A 127 8.60 5.00 -11.88
N MET A 128 7.47 5.45 -12.45
CA MET A 128 6.80 4.75 -13.55
C MET A 128 7.64 4.71 -14.83
N LEU A 129 8.35 5.79 -15.14
CA LEU A 129 9.27 5.84 -16.29
C LEU A 129 10.43 4.87 -16.12
N ASP A 130 10.93 4.69 -14.91
CA ASP A 130 11.99 3.72 -14.65
C ASP A 130 11.47 2.28 -14.81
N ILE A 131 10.22 1.99 -14.42
CA ILE A 131 9.56 0.71 -14.72
C ILE A 131 9.44 0.51 -16.24
N MET A 132 9.10 1.55 -17.01
CA MET A 132 9.01 1.46 -18.47
C MET A 132 10.34 1.22 -19.18
N LYS A 133 11.47 1.53 -18.52
CA LYS A 133 12.83 1.25 -19.03
C LYS A 133 13.31 -0.16 -18.71
N ASP A 134 12.50 -0.98 -18.05
CA ASP A 134 12.87 -2.37 -17.78
C ASP A 134 13.13 -3.13 -19.11
N PRO A 135 14.14 -4.02 -19.17
CA PRO A 135 14.46 -4.77 -20.39
C PRO A 135 13.29 -5.55 -21.00
N GLU A 136 12.34 -6.02 -20.19
CA GLU A 136 11.13 -6.70 -20.70
C GLU A 136 10.23 -5.72 -21.46
N MET A 137 10.06 -4.50 -20.92
CA MET A 137 9.29 -3.43 -21.57
C MET A 137 10.00 -2.91 -22.82
N GLU A 138 11.33 -2.83 -22.81
CA GLU A 138 12.13 -2.50 -23.98
C GLU A 138 11.92 -3.54 -25.10
N LYS A 139 12.02 -4.83 -24.77
CA LYS A 139 11.80 -5.92 -25.73
C LYS A 139 10.41 -5.86 -26.35
N ASN A 140 9.38 -5.64 -25.54
CA ASN A 140 8.00 -5.50 -26.01
C ASN A 140 7.85 -4.27 -26.92
N SER A 141 8.52 -3.17 -26.60
CA SER A 141 8.53 -1.95 -27.43
C SER A 141 9.24 -2.17 -28.77
N VAL A 142 10.37 -2.87 -28.79
CA VAL A 142 11.09 -3.24 -30.01
C VAL A 142 10.27 -4.20 -30.88
N GLU A 143 9.55 -5.13 -30.26
CA GLU A 143 8.64 -6.03 -30.97
C GLU A 143 7.48 -5.27 -31.61
N LEU A 144 6.91 -4.30 -30.88
CA LEU A 144 5.90 -3.39 -31.43
C LEU A 144 6.42 -2.62 -32.64
N MET A 145 7.66 -2.11 -32.60
CA MET A 145 8.27 -1.43 -33.75
C MET A 145 8.49 -2.35 -34.96
N LYS A 146 8.56 -3.67 -34.76
CA LYS A 146 8.72 -4.64 -35.86
C LYS A 146 7.39 -5.03 -36.50
N THR A 147 6.25 -4.65 -35.92
CA THR A 147 4.91 -4.92 -36.47
C THR A 147 4.73 -4.30 -37.86
N LYS A 148 3.80 -4.87 -38.64
CA LYS A 148 3.57 -4.41 -40.02
C LYS A 148 3.02 -2.98 -40.04
N GLU A 149 2.19 -2.64 -39.07
CA GLU A 149 1.58 -1.35 -38.86
C GLU A 149 2.66 -0.28 -38.62
N TYR A 150 3.57 -0.53 -37.68
CA TYR A 150 4.66 0.42 -37.41
C TYR A 150 5.65 0.52 -38.58
N ARG A 151 5.95 -0.61 -39.25
CA ARG A 151 6.78 -0.60 -40.46
C ARG A 151 6.18 0.24 -41.59
N LYS A 152 4.86 0.29 -41.72
CA LYS A 152 4.18 1.13 -42.71
C LYS A 152 4.43 2.61 -42.43
N GLU A 153 4.26 3.03 -41.17
CA GLU A 153 4.56 4.42 -40.76
C GLU A 153 6.04 4.76 -40.97
N ILE A 154 6.96 3.87 -40.60
CA ILE A 154 8.40 4.05 -40.87
C ILE A 154 8.68 4.15 -42.37
N THR A 155 8.04 3.32 -43.20
CA THR A 155 8.20 3.38 -44.66
C THR A 155 7.73 4.71 -45.22
N ASN A 156 6.60 5.24 -44.73
CA ASN A 156 6.12 6.56 -45.13
C ASN A 156 7.10 7.66 -44.73
N VAL A 157 7.57 7.67 -43.47
CA VAL A 157 8.55 8.66 -42.98
C VAL A 157 9.85 8.58 -43.77
N VAL A 158 10.34 7.38 -44.09
CA VAL A 158 11.54 7.19 -44.92
C VAL A 158 11.31 7.70 -46.34
N THR A 159 10.13 7.44 -46.91
CA THR A 159 9.77 7.93 -48.26
C THR A 159 9.74 9.46 -48.29
N GLU A 160 9.06 10.09 -47.32
CA GLU A 160 9.03 11.55 -47.16
C GLU A 160 10.43 12.14 -46.95
N ALA A 161 11.27 11.47 -46.15
CA ALA A 161 12.66 11.88 -45.94
C ALA A 161 13.48 11.78 -47.24
N MET A 162 13.25 10.77 -48.08
CA MET A 162 13.90 10.63 -49.38
C MET A 162 13.45 11.70 -50.39
N GLU A 163 12.21 12.15 -50.29
CA GLU A 163 11.65 13.23 -51.12
C GLU A 163 12.11 14.63 -50.65
N SER A 164 12.72 14.73 -49.47
CA SER A 164 13.27 15.98 -48.95
C SER A 164 14.35 16.54 -49.89
N PRO A 165 14.27 17.81 -50.31
CA PRO A 165 15.28 18.43 -51.17
C PRO A 165 16.69 18.35 -50.60
N LEU A 166 16.83 18.37 -49.27
CA LEU A 166 18.10 18.22 -48.58
C LEU A 166 18.67 16.82 -48.79
N PHE A 167 17.85 15.77 -48.64
CA PHE A 167 18.27 14.39 -48.85
C PHE A 167 18.64 14.15 -50.31
N VAL A 168 17.80 14.59 -51.26
CA VAL A 168 18.07 14.50 -52.70
C VAL A 168 19.38 15.19 -53.07
N ALA A 169 19.63 16.39 -52.56
CA ALA A 169 20.87 17.12 -52.80
C ALA A 169 22.10 16.36 -52.27
N ARG A 170 22.02 15.78 -51.07
CA ARG A 170 23.11 14.99 -50.47
C ARG A 170 23.38 13.70 -51.24
N VAL A 171 22.34 13.01 -51.71
CA VAL A 171 22.49 11.84 -52.58
C VAL A 171 23.15 12.24 -53.90
N TYR A 172 22.73 13.36 -54.48
CA TYR A 172 23.32 13.87 -55.72
C TYR A 172 24.80 14.24 -55.56
N GLU A 173 25.17 14.93 -54.48
CA GLU A 173 26.58 15.20 -54.14
C GLU A 173 27.40 13.92 -53.98
N LEU A 174 26.85 12.91 -53.30
CA LEU A 174 27.50 11.62 -53.12
C LEU A 174 27.73 10.91 -54.46
N LEU A 175 26.72 10.88 -55.33
CA LEU A 175 26.84 10.32 -56.68
C LEU A 175 27.90 11.05 -57.52
N GLN A 176 27.96 12.38 -57.43
CA GLN A 176 29.01 13.14 -58.11
C GLN A 176 30.41 12.83 -57.58
N ASN A 177 30.56 12.62 -56.28
CA ASN A 177 31.85 12.27 -55.68
C ASN A 177 32.30 10.87 -56.10
N ILE A 178 31.40 9.87 -56.08
CA ILE A 178 31.68 8.52 -56.57
C ILE A 178 32.07 8.55 -58.05
N ALA A 179 31.33 9.30 -58.88
CA ALA A 179 31.66 9.42 -60.30
C ALA A 179 33.03 10.07 -60.53
N LYS A 180 33.42 11.06 -59.71
CA LYS A 180 34.76 11.66 -59.76
C LYS A 180 35.85 10.71 -59.28
N GLU A 181 35.56 9.85 -58.32
CA GLU A 181 36.51 8.87 -57.77
C GLU A 181 36.73 7.71 -58.74
N GLU A 182 35.67 7.19 -59.37
CA GLU A 182 35.74 6.20 -60.46
C GLU A 182 36.49 6.72 -61.69
N LEU A 183 36.26 7.98 -62.10
CA LEU A 183 37.00 8.59 -63.21
C LEU A 183 38.49 8.74 -62.88
N LYS A 184 38.84 9.07 -61.63
CA LYS A 184 40.23 9.12 -61.19
C LYS A 184 40.87 7.73 -61.09
N SER A 185 40.12 6.72 -60.63
CA SER A 185 40.59 5.34 -60.59
C SER A 185 40.76 4.74 -62.00
N SER A 186 39.94 5.19 -62.97
CA SER A 186 40.03 4.78 -64.38
C SER A 186 41.21 5.44 -65.13
N GLU A 187 41.73 6.57 -64.65
CA GLU A 187 42.95 7.19 -65.19
C GLU A 187 44.23 6.50 -64.72
N ASP A 188 44.24 5.84 -63.55
CA ASP A 188 45.38 5.04 -63.07
C ASP A 188 45.48 3.66 -63.76
N ASP A 189 44.36 3.06 -64.18
CA ASP A 189 44.36 1.78 -64.91
C ASP A 189 44.70 1.91 -66.41
N GLN A 190 44.59 3.11 -67.02
CA GLN A 190 45.05 3.36 -68.39
C GLN A 190 46.54 3.72 -68.51
N ALA A 191 47.23 4.00 -67.40
CA ALA A 191 48.67 4.27 -67.40
C ALA A 191 49.54 3.00 -67.40
N SER A 192 48.96 1.80 -67.24
CA SER A 192 49.73 0.55 -67.11
C SER A 192 49.80 -0.33 -68.38
N GLN A 193 49.30 0.11 -69.54
CA GLN A 193 49.32 -0.72 -70.76
C GLN A 193 49.93 -0.05 -72.01
N SER A 194 50.76 0.98 -71.86
CA SER A 194 51.56 1.51 -72.97
C SER A 194 52.93 2.00 -72.52
N GLY A 195 53.91 1.10 -72.53
CA GLY A 195 55.33 1.48 -72.42
C GLY A 195 56.17 0.46 -71.67
N GLY A 196 56.65 -0.56 -72.36
CA GLY A 196 57.61 -1.49 -71.77
C GLY A 196 58.05 -2.63 -72.69
N ASN A 197 58.61 -2.31 -73.87
CA ASN A 197 59.44 -3.26 -74.61
C ASN A 197 60.84 -2.65 -74.78
N THR A 198 61.78 -3.03 -73.92
CA THR A 198 63.19 -3.22 -74.28
C THR A 198 63.76 -4.28 -73.35
N GLU A 199 64.43 -5.22 -74.02
CA GLU A 199 65.04 -6.47 -73.58
C GLU A 199 66.31 -6.31 -72.72
N GLU A 200 66.71 -7.48 -72.16
CA GLU A 200 68.00 -7.89 -71.54
C GLU A 200 68.22 -7.51 -70.05
N GLU A 201 68.68 -8.38 -69.14
CA GLU A 201 68.78 -9.84 -68.92
C GLU A 201 69.30 -10.00 -67.45
N PRO A 202 69.53 -11.20 -66.85
CA PRO A 202 69.12 -11.55 -65.48
C PRO A 202 70.21 -11.33 -64.39
N PRO A 203 69.85 -11.57 -63.12
CA PRO A 203 70.39 -12.77 -62.43
C PRO A 203 69.29 -13.51 -61.64
N ASP A 204 69.18 -14.82 -61.82
CA ASP A 204 69.76 -15.89 -60.98
C ASP A 204 69.24 -15.93 -59.52
N ASP A 205 68.44 -16.98 -59.29
CA ASP A 205 68.31 -17.84 -58.10
C ASP A 205 68.30 -17.20 -56.70
N GLU A 206 67.18 -17.38 -55.97
CA GLU A 206 67.13 -18.40 -54.91
C GLU A 206 65.69 -18.69 -54.44
N GLU A 207 65.46 -19.99 -54.24
CA GLU A 207 64.29 -20.64 -53.68
C GLU A 207 63.91 -20.10 -52.28
N SER A 208 62.62 -20.05 -51.95
CA SER A 208 62.07 -21.02 -50.99
C SER A 208 60.59 -20.79 -50.69
N GLU A 209 59.93 -21.93 -50.57
CA GLU A 209 58.53 -22.19 -50.32
C GLU A 209 58.08 -21.76 -48.90
N SER A 210 56.77 -21.57 -48.73
CA SER A 210 55.93 -22.22 -47.69
C SER A 210 54.83 -21.28 -47.19
N MET A 211 53.56 -21.41 -47.59
CA MET A 211 52.52 -22.36 -47.11
C MET A 211 51.81 -21.90 -45.82
N GLY A 212 50.47 -21.98 -45.84
CA GLY A 212 49.61 -22.14 -44.65
C GLY A 212 48.90 -20.86 -44.19
N SER A 213 47.64 -20.61 -44.50
CA SER A 213 46.42 -21.30 -44.04
C SER A 213 46.17 -21.20 -42.53
N MET A 214 44.98 -20.67 -42.23
CA MET A 214 44.12 -20.90 -41.06
C MET A 214 44.39 -20.14 -39.75
N GLY A 215 43.35 -19.38 -39.39
CA GLY A 215 43.03 -18.82 -38.08
C GLY A 215 41.66 -18.19 -38.16
#